data_AF-A0A1H4THK6-F1
#
_entry.id   AF-A0A1H4THK6-F1
#
_cell.length_a   1.000
_cell.length_b   1.000
_cell.length_c   1.000
_cell.angle_alpha   90.00
_cell.angle_beta   90.00
_cell.angle_gamma   90.00
#
_symmetry.space_group_name_H-M   'P 1'
#
loop_
_entity.id
_entity.type
_entity.pdbx_description
1 polymer ?
#
loop_
_entity_poly.entity_id
_entity_poly.type
_entity_poly.pdbx_seq_one_letter_code
_entity_poly.pdbx_strand_id
1 'polypeptide(L)' 'MGFSANEVAEWMLNEVKSAGILYQADAVNYIINNFGETFIYVNENGNQAISKNVKKAFKKLHAGKAAWDRDGFFWGWT' A
#
# COMPACT_ATOMS: atom_id res chain seq x y z
N MET A 1 8.12 9.87 17.81
CA MET A 1 8.36 9.88 16.36
C MET A 1 7.13 9.34 15.66
N GLY A 2 6.70 9.96 14.56
CA GLY A 2 5.68 9.39 13.68
C GLY A 2 6.36 8.67 12.52
N PHE A 3 5.68 7.68 11.94
CA PHE A 3 6.12 7.03 10.71
C PHE A 3 6.05 7.99 9.52
N SER A 4 6.76 7.66 8.45
CA SER A 4 6.77 8.36 7.18
C SER A 4 6.10 7.53 6.07
N ALA A 5 5.70 8.21 5.00
CA ALA A 5 5.12 7.52 3.83
C ALA A 5 6.12 6.57 3.15
N ASN A 6 7.43 6.81 3.32
CA ASN A 6 8.46 5.92 2.79
C ASN A 6 8.53 4.61 3.58
N GLU A 7 8.48 4.66 4.91
CA GLU A 7 8.49 3.46 5.76
C GLU A 7 7.29 2.55 5.46
N VAL A 8 6.10 3.14 5.28
CA VAL A 8 4.90 2.38 4.88
C VAL A 8 5.09 1.75 3.50
N ALA A 9 5.66 2.50 2.54
CA ALA A 9 5.89 2.01 1.19
C ALA A 9 6.97 0.90 1.14
N GLU A 10 7.99 0.98 1.97
CA GLU A 10 9.01 -0.06 2.14
C GLU A 10 8.39 -1.34 2.69
N TRP A 11 7.49 -1.23 3.68
CA TRP A 11 6.73 -2.39 4.15
C TRP A 11 5.90 -3.01 3.03
N MET A 12 5.10 -2.21 2.30
CA MET A 12 4.30 -2.72 1.17
C MET A 12 5.16 -3.45 0.12
N LEU A 13 6.36 -2.92 -0.17
CA LEU A 13 7.30 -3.55 -1.10
C LEU A 13 7.78 -4.91 -0.58
N ASN A 14 8.18 -4.97 0.69
CA ASN A 14 8.65 -6.21 1.29
C ASN A 14 7.54 -7.27 1.31
N GLU A 15 6.32 -6.86 1.63
CA GLU A 15 5.15 -7.74 1.66
C GLU A 15 4.87 -8.35 0.28
N VAL A 16 4.72 -7.51 -0.76
CA VAL A 16 4.43 -8.01 -2.12
C VAL A 16 5.58 -8.85 -2.69
N LYS A 17 6.84 -8.53 -2.35
CA LYS A 17 8.00 -9.32 -2.75
C LYS A 17 8.05 -10.68 -2.07
N SER A 18 7.61 -10.77 -0.82
CA SER A 18 7.66 -12.01 -0.03
C SER A 18 6.45 -12.90 -0.32
N ALA A 19 5.25 -12.32 -0.38
CA ALA A 19 4.00 -13.05 -0.57
C ALA A 19 3.61 -13.22 -2.06
N GLY A 20 4.21 -12.45 -2.96
CA GLY A 20 3.87 -12.41 -4.38
C GLY A 20 2.64 -11.56 -4.70
N ILE A 21 1.69 -11.44 -3.76
CA ILE A 21 0.47 -10.64 -3.90
C ILE A 21 0.22 -9.85 -2.61
N LEU A 22 -0.25 -8.60 -2.74
CA LEU A 22 -0.71 -7.76 -1.63
C LEU A 22 -2.08 -7.16 -1.97
N TYR A 23 -3.14 -7.62 -1.30
CA TYR A 23 -4.47 -7.03 -1.45
C TYR A 23 -4.56 -5.64 -0.80
N GLN A 24 -5.30 -4.73 -1.41
CA GLN A 24 -5.48 -3.38 -0.87
C GLN A 24 -6.17 -3.40 0.50
N ALA A 25 -7.11 -4.30 0.72
CA ALA A 25 -7.80 -4.42 2.01
C ALA A 25 -6.83 -4.82 3.13
N ASP A 26 -5.97 -5.82 2.88
CA ASP A 26 -4.96 -6.26 3.84
C ASP A 26 -3.93 -5.16 4.11
N ALA A 27 -3.49 -4.47 3.04
CA ALA A 27 -2.60 -3.32 3.17
C ALA A 27 -3.21 -2.21 4.02
N VAL A 28 -4.47 -1.85 3.79
CA VAL A 28 -5.18 -0.84 4.60
C VAL A 28 -5.25 -1.27 6.07
N ASN A 29 -5.70 -2.50 6.34
CA ASN A 29 -5.82 -3.02 7.70
C ASN A 29 -4.48 -3.04 8.43
N TYR A 30 -3.42 -3.52 7.77
CA TYR A 30 -2.09 -3.53 8.36
C TYR A 30 -1.58 -2.10 8.64
N ILE A 31 -1.81 -1.18 7.71
CA ILE A 31 -1.38 0.21 7.85
C ILE A 31 -2.04 0.89 9.04
N ILE A 32 -3.35 0.71 9.22
CA ILE A 32 -4.08 1.25 10.36
C ILE A 32 -3.50 0.72 11.68
N ASN A 33 -3.28 -0.60 11.76
CA ASN A 33 -2.85 -1.25 13.00
C ASN A 33 -1.38 -0.97 13.37
N ASN A 34 -0.50 -0.73 12.39
CA ASN A 34 0.95 -0.65 12.63
C ASN A 34 1.54 0.76 12.43
N PHE A 35 0.98 1.55 11.52
CA PHE A 35 1.49 2.88 11.16
C PHE A 35 0.53 4.01 11.50
N GLY A 36 -0.76 3.71 11.63
CA GLY A 36 -1.83 4.62 11.98
C GLY A 36 -2.64 5.13 10.77
N GLU A 37 -3.82 5.67 11.07
CA GLU A 37 -4.81 6.10 10.06
C GLU A 37 -4.37 7.30 9.22
N THR A 38 -3.30 8.01 9.59
CA THR A 38 -2.78 9.17 8.84
C THR A 38 -2.37 8.83 7.39
N PHE A 39 -2.10 7.55 7.13
CA PHE A 39 -1.76 7.05 5.80
C PHE A 39 -2.96 6.52 5.01
N ILE A 40 -4.16 6.60 5.57
CA ILE A 40 -5.41 6.17 4.96
C ILE A 40 -6.28 7.39 4.69
N TYR A 41 -7.06 7.34 3.62
CA TYR A 41 -8.12 8.30 3.34
C TYR A 41 -9.38 7.56 2.93
N VAL A 42 -10.52 8.19 3.12
CA VAL A 42 -11.81 7.70 2.60
C VAL A 42 -12.02 8.31 1.23
N ASN A 43 -12.23 7.49 0.20
CA ASN A 43 -12.52 7.98 -1.14
C ASN A 43 -14.00 8.41 -1.28
N GLU A 44 -14.37 8.94 -2.45
CA GLU A 44 -15.73 9.45 -2.72
C GLU A 44 -16.83 8.38 -2.59
N ASN A 45 -16.45 7.09 -2.66
CA ASN A 45 -17.36 5.96 -2.49
C ASN A 45 -17.46 5.47 -1.04
N GLY A 46 -16.83 6.16 -0.08
CA GLY A 46 -16.79 5.75 1.32
C GLY A 46 -15.79 4.63 1.63
N ASN A 47 -14.94 4.24 0.68
CA ASN A 47 -13.98 3.15 0.88
C ASN A 47 -12.64 3.68 1.42
N GLN A 48 -12.07 2.97 2.39
CA GLN A 48 -10.72 3.23 2.89
C GLN A 48 -9.68 2.89 1.82
N ALA A 49 -8.75 3.81 1.58
CA ALA A 49 -7.70 3.70 0.58
C ALA A 49 -6.38 4.27 1.09
N ILE A 50 -5.27 3.73 0.57
CA ILE A 50 -3.92 4.13 0.93
C ILE A 50 -3.61 5.51 0.34
N SER A 51 -3.09 6.42 1.15
CA SER A 51 -2.76 7.81 0.79
C SER A 51 -1.90 7.92 -0.47
N LYS A 52 -2.10 9.02 -1.21
CA LYS A 52 -1.36 9.31 -2.44
C LYS A 52 0.16 9.37 -2.23
N ASN A 53 0.61 9.82 -1.06
CA ASN A 53 2.03 9.92 -0.73
C ASN A 53 2.68 8.54 -0.60
N VAL A 54 2.04 7.61 0.10
CA VAL A 54 2.50 6.21 0.21
C VAL A 54 2.50 5.54 -1.16
N LYS A 55 1.40 5.65 -1.93
CA LYS A 55 1.32 5.08 -3.29
C LYS A 55 2.44 5.62 -4.21
N LYS A 56 2.77 6.91 -4.11
CA LYS A 56 3.85 7.54 -4.88
C LYS A 56 5.23 7.01 -4.47
N ALA A 57 5.48 6.84 -3.16
CA ALA A 57 6.72 6.25 -2.66
C ALA A 57 6.85 4.79 -3.09
N PHE A 58 5.79 4.00 -2.91
CA PHE A 58 5.72 2.60 -3.31
C PHE A 58 6.02 2.42 -4.80
N LYS A 59 5.38 3.24 -5.66
CA LYS A 59 5.63 3.24 -7.12
C LYS A 59 7.10 3.46 -7.48
N LYS A 60 7.79 4.35 -6.77
CA LYS A 60 9.22 4.59 -6.98
C LYS A 60 10.07 3.39 -6.56
N LEU A 61 9.74 2.77 -5.44
CA LEU A 61 10.52 1.66 -4.88
C LEU A 61 10.44 0.40 -5.74
N HIS A 62 9.24 0.01 -6.20
CA HIS A 62 9.09 -1.22 -6.98
C HIS A 62 9.50 -1.06 -8.45
N ALA A 63 9.64 0.17 -8.96
CA ALA A 63 10.11 0.48 -10.32
C ALA A 63 9.43 -0.35 -11.45
N GLY A 64 8.13 -0.59 -11.32
CA GLY A 64 7.34 -1.39 -12.27
C GLY A 64 7.25 -2.89 -12.00
N LYS A 65 8.00 -3.43 -11.02
CA LYS A 65 7.96 -4.86 -10.64
C LYS A 65 6.74 -5.28 -9.83
N ALA A 66 5.93 -4.32 -9.37
CA ALA A 66 4.65 -4.60 -8.74
C ALA A 66 3.55 -4.02 -9.63
N ALA A 67 2.73 -4.88 -10.22
CA ALA A 67 1.62 -4.50 -11.08
C ALA A 67 0.33 -4.41 -10.27
N TRP A 68 -0.48 -3.38 -10.51
CA TRP A 68 -1.80 -3.25 -9.89
C TRP A 68 -2.86 -3.97 -10.72
N ASP A 69 -3.57 -4.91 -10.12
CA ASP A 69 -4.75 -5.55 -10.67
C ASP A 69 -6.00 -4.81 -10.18
N ARG A 70 -6.77 -4.25 -11.12
CA ARG A 70 -7.97 -3.47 -10.82
C ARG A 70 -9.15 -4.34 -10.42
N ASP A 71 -9.27 -5.54 -10.99
CA ASP A 71 -10.41 -6.42 -10.78
C ASP A 71 -10.25 -7.22 -9.48
N GLY A 72 -9.02 -7.62 -9.17
CA GLY A 72 -8.66 -8.30 -7.92
C GLY A 72 -8.32 -7.37 -6.76
N PHE A 73 -8.14 -6.07 -7.00
CA PHE A 73 -7.74 -5.07 -5.99
C PHE A 73 -6.44 -5.42 -5.24
N PHE A 74 -5.43 -5.90 -5.96
CA PHE A 74 -4.15 -6.27 -5.38
C PHE A 74 -2.94 -5.80 -6.21
N TRP A 75 -1.79 -5.73 -5.57
CA TRP A 75 -0.50 -5.64 -6.24
C TRP A 75 0.11 -7.03 -6.37
N GLY A 76 0.53 -7.41 -7.57
CA GLY A 76 1.26 -8.66 -7.82
C GLY A 76 2.71 -8.39 -8.19
N TRP A 77 3.65 -9.17 -7.67
CA TRP A 77 5.07 -9.10 -8.01
C TRP A 77 5.35 -9.81 -9.34
N THR A 78 6.04 -9.13 -10.27
CA THR A 78 6.34 -9.58 -11.64
C THR A 78 7.78 -9.29 -12.05
#